data_AF-A0A6J3IY95-F1
#
_entry.id   AF-A0A6J3IY95-F1
#
_cell.length_a   1.000
_cell.length_b   1.000
_cell.length_c   1.000
_cell.angle_alpha   90.00
_cell.angle_beta   90.00
_cell.angle_gamma   90.00
#
_symmetry.space_group_name_H-M   'P 1'
#
loop_
_entity.id
_entity.type
_entity.pdbx_description
1 polymer ?
#
loop_
_entity_poly.entity_id
_entity_poly.type
_entity_poly.pdbx_seq_one_letter_code
_entity_poly.pdbx_strand_id
1 'polypeptide(L)'
;MAARPAATLAWSLLLVSSALLREGCRARFSAEPDSEDDGEEPVIFPESPLQSPTVLVAVLARNAAHSLPHFLGCLERLDYPKSRMAVWAATDHNVDNTTEILREWLKNVQRLYHYVEWRPMDEPESYPDEIGPKHWPSSRFAHVMKLRQAALRTAREKWSDYILFIDVDNFLTNPQTLNLLIAENKTIVAPMLESRGLYSNFWCGITPKGFYKRTPDYVQIREWKRTGCFPVPMVHSTFLIDLRKEASDRLTFYPPHQDYTWTFDDIIVFAFSSRQAGIQMYLCNREHYGYLPIPLKPHQTLQEDIENLIHVQIEAMIDRPPMEPSQYVSVVPKYPDKMGFDEIFMINLKRRKDRRDRMLRTLYEQEIEVKIVEAVDGKALNTSQLKSLNIEMLPGYRDPYSSRPLTRGEIGCFLSHYSVWKEVIDRELEKTLVIEDDVRFEHQFKKKLMKLMDDIDQAQLDWELIYIGRKRMQVKEPEKVVPNVENLVEADYSYWTLGYAISLEGAQKLVGANPFGKMLPVDEFLPIMYNKHPVLTSSPHCHLFQTLSDDCERLATPCTLARRHDPSVAEAVVCLNSSRFPLHFPPPCTLTGAGDWSMGHEWKRQVLLWSKAAGNSCCKFSLLSSPSL
;
A
#
# COMPACT_ATOMS: atom_id res chain seq x y z
N MET A 1 -28.50 54.54 -40.87
CA MET A 1 -29.61 53.83 -41.53
C MET A 1 -29.93 52.60 -40.67
N ALA A 2 -30.66 52.78 -39.56
CA ALA A 2 -32.14 52.70 -39.42
C ALA A 2 -32.65 51.25 -39.56
N ALA A 3 -33.44 50.62 -38.69
CA ALA A 3 -33.96 50.89 -37.34
C ALA A 3 -34.55 49.57 -36.78
N ARG A 4 -34.66 49.43 -35.44
CA ARG A 4 -35.52 48.45 -34.68
C ARG A 4 -37.01 48.87 -34.80
N PRO A 5 -38.08 48.14 -34.35
CA PRO A 5 -38.19 47.37 -33.09
C PRO A 5 -39.21 46.18 -33.00
N ALA A 6 -39.50 45.78 -31.76
CA ALA A 6 -40.12 44.57 -31.18
C ALA A 6 -41.67 44.45 -31.19
N ALA A 7 -42.19 43.25 -30.85
CA ALA A 7 -43.48 42.97 -30.15
C ALA A 7 -43.60 41.44 -29.86
N THR A 8 -43.49 40.96 -28.61
CA THR A 8 -44.56 40.59 -27.64
C THR A 8 -45.62 39.59 -28.15
N LEU A 9 -45.61 38.37 -27.62
CA LEU A 9 -46.75 37.44 -27.62
C LEU A 9 -46.96 36.92 -26.20
N ALA A 10 -48.00 37.44 -25.57
CA ALA A 10 -48.50 37.04 -24.27
C ALA A 10 -49.70 36.10 -24.43
N TRP A 11 -49.77 35.09 -23.55
CA TRP A 11 -50.96 34.57 -22.88
C TRP A 11 -52.23 34.34 -23.72
N SER A 12 -52.65 33.07 -23.86
CA SER A 12 -53.90 32.53 -23.26
C SER A 12 -54.23 31.12 -23.78
N LEU A 13 -53.83 30.12 -23.00
CA LEU A 13 -54.51 28.82 -22.92
C LEU A 13 -55.71 29.01 -21.98
N LEU A 14 -56.93 28.68 -22.43
CA LEU A 14 -57.98 28.02 -21.63
C LEU A 14 -59.29 27.94 -22.43
N LEU A 15 -59.78 26.69 -22.55
CA LEU A 15 -61.19 26.27 -22.57
C LEU A 15 -62.09 26.78 -23.70
N VAL A 16 -62.47 25.91 -24.64
CA VAL A 16 -63.87 25.55 -24.94
C VAL A 16 -63.85 24.29 -25.80
N SER A 17 -64.41 23.17 -25.32
CA SER A 17 -65.18 22.25 -26.19
C SER A 17 -65.86 21.15 -25.37
N SER A 18 -67.03 21.47 -24.83
CA SER A 18 -68.05 20.48 -24.45
C SER A 18 -69.43 21.04 -24.77
N ALA A 19 -69.95 20.71 -25.95
CA ALA A 19 -71.38 20.53 -26.25
C ALA A 19 -71.54 20.28 -27.76
N LEU A 20 -71.79 19.02 -28.15
CA LEU A 20 -73.08 18.54 -28.66
C LEU A 20 -73.36 18.99 -30.11
N LEU A 21 -73.14 18.11 -31.08
CA LEU A 21 -74.19 17.23 -31.65
C LEU A 21 -75.30 18.01 -32.36
N ARG A 22 -75.28 18.03 -33.70
CA ARG A 22 -76.43 17.69 -34.55
C ARG A 22 -76.07 17.62 -36.03
N GLU A 23 -76.75 16.66 -36.68
CA GLU A 23 -76.94 16.47 -38.13
C GLU A 23 -75.91 15.62 -38.89
N GLY A 24 -76.40 14.44 -39.30
CA GLY A 24 -75.66 13.47 -40.09
C GLY A 24 -75.90 13.63 -41.59
N CYS A 25 -74.89 13.21 -42.36
CA CYS A 25 -75.06 12.74 -43.73
C CYS A 25 -74.10 11.58 -43.98
N ARG A 26 -74.65 10.49 -44.51
CA ARG A 26 -73.98 9.24 -44.87
C ARG A 26 -72.98 9.48 -46.01
N ALA A 27 -71.73 9.08 -45.81
CA ALA A 27 -70.84 8.68 -46.91
C ALA A 27 -70.64 7.17 -46.81
N ARG A 28 -71.03 6.44 -47.86
CA ARG A 28 -70.68 5.02 -48.04
C ARG A 28 -69.21 4.96 -48.46
N PHE A 29 -68.37 4.32 -47.66
CA PHE A 29 -67.09 3.80 -48.12
C PHE A 29 -67.27 2.31 -48.42
N SER A 30 -66.98 1.93 -49.66
CA SER A 30 -66.86 0.56 -50.12
C SER A 30 -65.62 -0.08 -49.50
N ALA A 31 -65.80 -1.25 -48.89
CA ALA A 31 -64.74 -2.05 -48.30
C ALA A 31 -63.79 -2.59 -49.38
N GLU A 32 -62.50 -2.31 -49.24
CA GLU A 32 -61.45 -3.21 -49.73
C GLU A 32 -61.27 -4.33 -48.68
N PRO A 33 -60.85 -5.54 -49.06
CA PRO A 33 -60.69 -6.62 -48.11
C PRO A 33 -59.45 -6.35 -47.25
N ASP A 34 -59.68 -6.15 -45.95
CA ASP A 34 -58.63 -6.13 -44.94
C ASP A 34 -57.79 -7.41 -45.07
N SER A 35 -56.49 -7.23 -45.27
CA SER A 35 -55.49 -8.29 -45.11
C SER A 35 -55.68 -8.92 -43.73
N GLU A 36 -55.68 -10.26 -43.68
CA GLU A 36 -55.67 -11.04 -42.45
C GLU A 36 -54.56 -10.49 -41.53
N ASP A 37 -54.98 -9.70 -40.54
CA ASP A 37 -54.15 -9.24 -39.43
C ASP A 37 -53.95 -10.49 -38.56
N ASP A 38 -52.84 -11.19 -38.82
CA ASP A 38 -52.33 -12.23 -37.94
C ASP A 38 -52.23 -11.62 -36.55
N GLY A 39 -53.20 -11.94 -35.70
CA GLY A 39 -53.30 -11.46 -34.33
C GLY A 39 -52.10 -11.92 -33.51
N GLU A 40 -50.98 -11.19 -33.62
CA GLU A 40 -49.90 -11.24 -32.64
C GLU A 40 -50.45 -10.63 -31.35
N GLU A 41 -50.86 -11.51 -30.42
CA GLU A 41 -51.18 -11.10 -29.06
C GLU A 41 -50.05 -10.21 -28.53
N PRO A 42 -50.34 -9.03 -27.95
CA PRO A 42 -49.30 -8.15 -27.44
C PRO A 42 -48.48 -8.91 -26.40
N VAL A 43 -47.17 -9.01 -26.66
CA VAL A 43 -46.24 -9.70 -25.76
C VAL A 43 -46.21 -8.95 -24.42
N ILE A 44 -46.95 -9.47 -23.43
CA ILE A 44 -46.94 -8.95 -22.06
C ILE A 44 -45.64 -9.42 -21.42
N PHE A 45 -44.70 -8.49 -21.27
CA PHE A 45 -43.46 -8.75 -20.53
C PHE A 45 -43.75 -8.90 -19.03
N PRO A 46 -42.99 -9.76 -18.32
CA PRO A 46 -43.04 -9.80 -16.86
C PRO A 46 -42.67 -8.45 -16.26
N GLU A 47 -43.16 -8.18 -15.06
CA GLU A 47 -42.87 -6.94 -14.32
C GLU A 47 -41.36 -6.70 -14.21
N SER A 48 -40.92 -5.46 -14.52
CA SER A 48 -39.51 -5.08 -14.48
C SER A 48 -38.98 -4.98 -13.04
N PRO A 49 -37.67 -5.20 -12.81
CA PRO A 49 -37.09 -5.07 -11.48
C PRO A 49 -37.16 -3.63 -10.94
N LEU A 50 -37.13 -3.49 -9.61
CA LEU A 50 -37.01 -2.19 -8.95
C LEU A 50 -35.69 -1.51 -9.31
N GLN A 51 -35.73 -0.18 -9.44
CA GLN A 51 -34.51 0.60 -9.57
C GLN A 51 -33.70 0.60 -8.26
N SER A 52 -32.37 0.69 -8.39
CA SER A 52 -31.49 0.90 -7.24
C SER A 52 -31.87 2.19 -6.49
N PRO A 53 -31.77 2.23 -5.15
CA PRO A 53 -31.98 3.45 -4.36
C PRO A 53 -31.13 4.65 -4.84
N THR A 54 -31.54 5.87 -4.55
CA THR A 54 -30.71 7.05 -4.81
C THR A 54 -29.64 7.23 -3.71
N VAL A 55 -28.42 7.59 -4.09
CA VAL A 55 -27.31 7.79 -3.14
C VAL A 55 -26.67 9.15 -3.38
N LEU A 56 -26.62 10.02 -2.36
CA LEU A 56 -25.78 11.21 -2.39
C LEU A 56 -24.40 10.89 -1.80
N VAL A 57 -23.33 11.19 -2.54
CA VAL A 57 -21.95 11.05 -2.07
C VAL A 57 -21.43 12.43 -1.66
N ALA A 58 -21.08 12.57 -0.38
CA ALA A 58 -20.50 13.79 0.16
C ALA A 58 -18.97 13.70 0.17
N VAL A 59 -18.33 14.52 -0.65
CA VAL A 59 -16.88 14.61 -0.86
C VAL A 59 -16.36 15.92 -0.27
N LEU A 60 -15.53 15.84 0.76
CA LEU A 60 -14.88 16.99 1.41
C LEU A 60 -13.39 16.91 1.18
N ALA A 61 -12.80 17.92 0.55
CA ALA A 61 -11.39 17.89 0.17
C ALA A 61 -10.61 19.08 0.76
N ARG A 62 -9.51 18.76 1.45
CA ARG A 62 -8.53 19.73 1.94
C ARG A 62 -7.11 19.19 1.74
N ASN A 63 -6.28 19.92 0.99
CA ASN A 63 -4.88 19.58 0.71
C ASN A 63 -4.67 18.11 0.27
N ALA A 64 -5.53 17.66 -0.64
CA ALA A 64 -5.69 16.29 -1.09
C ALA A 64 -5.32 16.11 -2.57
N ALA A 65 -4.56 17.04 -3.18
CA ALA A 65 -4.24 16.97 -4.60
C ALA A 65 -3.55 15.65 -4.98
N HIS A 66 -2.76 15.10 -4.07
CA HIS A 66 -2.04 13.84 -4.23
C HIS A 66 -2.95 12.60 -4.14
N SER A 67 -4.02 12.63 -3.34
CA SER A 67 -4.94 11.49 -3.16
C SER A 67 -6.10 11.48 -4.15
N LEU A 68 -6.56 12.66 -4.58
CA LEU A 68 -7.75 12.84 -5.40
C LEU A 68 -7.76 11.96 -6.66
N PRO A 69 -6.70 11.85 -7.49
CA PRO A 69 -6.76 11.04 -8.70
C PRO A 69 -7.16 9.59 -8.41
N HIS A 70 -6.56 8.96 -7.39
CA HIS A 70 -6.81 7.57 -7.03
C HIS A 70 -8.15 7.40 -6.31
N PHE A 71 -8.50 8.35 -5.43
CA PHE A 71 -9.78 8.40 -4.74
C PHE A 71 -10.96 8.47 -5.73
N LEU A 72 -10.89 9.41 -6.68
CA LEU A 72 -11.91 9.61 -7.71
C LEU A 72 -12.03 8.40 -8.63
N GLY A 73 -10.90 7.77 -8.98
CA GLY A 73 -10.90 6.51 -9.71
C GLY A 73 -11.66 5.40 -8.96
N CYS A 74 -11.48 5.28 -7.64
CA CYS A 74 -12.24 4.33 -6.83
C CYS A 74 -13.74 4.65 -6.81
N LEU A 75 -14.11 5.93 -6.67
CA LEU A 75 -15.50 6.39 -6.68
C LEU A 75 -16.21 6.11 -8.03
N GLU A 76 -15.50 6.32 -9.14
CA GLU A 76 -15.97 6.00 -10.49
C GLU A 76 -16.22 4.51 -10.67
N ARG A 77 -15.34 3.67 -10.10
CA ARG A 77 -15.42 2.22 -10.23
C ARG A 77 -16.41 1.54 -9.29
N LEU A 78 -17.05 2.27 -8.37
CA LEU A 78 -18.19 1.71 -7.62
C LEU A 78 -19.25 1.21 -8.60
N ASP A 79 -19.63 -0.06 -8.46
CA ASP A 79 -20.63 -0.73 -9.27
C ASP A 79 -22.03 -0.33 -8.79
N TYR A 80 -22.36 0.92 -9.10
CA TYR A 80 -23.64 1.53 -8.78
C TYR A 80 -24.05 2.45 -9.93
N PRO A 81 -25.33 2.47 -10.34
CA PRO A 81 -25.77 3.30 -11.46
C PRO A 81 -25.46 4.77 -11.19
N LYS A 82 -24.57 5.39 -11.99
CA LYS A 82 -24.20 6.81 -11.81
C LYS A 82 -25.42 7.74 -11.94
N SER A 83 -26.38 7.37 -12.78
CA SER A 83 -27.69 8.04 -12.90
C SER A 83 -28.57 7.98 -11.66
N ARG A 84 -28.20 7.17 -10.65
CA ARG A 84 -28.82 7.08 -9.32
C ARG A 84 -27.91 7.64 -8.22
N MET A 85 -26.74 8.18 -8.58
CA MET A 85 -25.81 8.81 -7.67
C MET A 85 -25.80 10.32 -7.84
N ALA A 86 -25.90 11.05 -6.75
CA ALA A 86 -25.62 12.48 -6.67
C ALA A 86 -24.24 12.69 -6.05
N VAL A 87 -23.52 13.73 -6.48
CA VAL A 87 -22.24 14.13 -5.89
C VAL A 87 -22.40 15.50 -5.26
N TRP A 88 -22.01 15.61 -4.00
CA TRP A 88 -21.90 16.87 -3.29
C TRP A 88 -20.44 17.06 -2.91
N ALA A 89 -19.78 18.03 -3.53
CA ALA A 89 -18.35 18.25 -3.38
C ALA A 89 -18.06 19.64 -2.81
N ALA A 90 -17.23 19.70 -1.77
CA ALA A 90 -16.75 20.94 -1.18
C ALA A 90 -15.24 20.90 -0.95
N THR A 91 -14.60 22.06 -1.11
CA THR A 91 -13.21 22.26 -0.69
C THR A 91 -13.10 23.13 0.54
N ASP A 92 -11.98 23.02 1.26
CA ASP A 92 -11.74 23.69 2.54
C ASP A 92 -10.27 24.13 2.62
N HIS A 93 -9.98 25.44 2.46
CA HIS A 93 -8.68 26.06 2.76
C HIS A 93 -7.48 25.27 2.20
N ASN A 94 -7.37 25.24 0.86
CA ASN A 94 -6.32 24.51 0.14
C ASN A 94 -5.12 25.41 -0.16
N VAL A 95 -3.91 24.88 0.04
CA VAL A 95 -2.65 25.48 -0.44
C VAL A 95 -2.08 24.72 -1.66
N ASP A 96 -2.71 23.61 -2.05
CA ASP A 96 -2.32 22.77 -3.18
C ASP A 96 -3.39 22.78 -4.30
N ASN A 97 -3.19 21.96 -5.33
CA ASN A 97 -4.06 21.91 -6.50
C ASN A 97 -5.41 21.18 -6.30
N THR A 98 -5.84 20.95 -5.05
CA THR A 98 -7.07 20.19 -4.72
C THR A 98 -8.30 20.75 -5.41
N THR A 99 -8.50 22.08 -5.35
CA THR A 99 -9.68 22.71 -5.96
C THR A 99 -9.73 22.46 -7.46
N GLU A 100 -8.62 22.62 -8.17
CA GLU A 100 -8.60 22.47 -9.63
C GLU A 100 -8.83 21.03 -10.08
N ILE A 101 -8.20 20.05 -9.43
CA ILE A 101 -8.38 18.62 -9.76
C ILE A 101 -9.85 18.22 -9.57
N LEU A 102 -10.45 18.62 -8.45
CA LEU A 102 -11.84 18.29 -8.18
C LEU A 102 -12.79 19.02 -9.14
N ARG A 103 -12.48 20.27 -9.50
CA ARG A 103 -13.25 21.03 -10.50
C ARG A 103 -13.15 20.41 -11.91
N GLU A 104 -11.97 19.97 -12.33
CA GLU A 104 -11.75 19.24 -13.60
C GLU A 104 -12.63 17.99 -13.63
N TRP A 105 -12.53 17.16 -12.59
CA TRP A 105 -13.32 15.94 -12.47
C TRP A 105 -14.82 16.20 -12.55
N LEU A 106 -15.33 17.12 -11.73
CA LEU A 106 -16.77 17.44 -11.66
C LEU A 106 -17.32 17.90 -13.02
N LYS A 107 -16.57 18.72 -13.76
CA LYS A 107 -16.94 19.14 -15.12
C LYS A 107 -17.04 17.96 -16.08
N ASN A 108 -16.09 17.05 -16.01
CA ASN A 108 -16.00 15.89 -16.90
C ASN A 108 -17.07 14.84 -16.61
N VAL A 109 -17.42 14.62 -15.33
CA VAL A 109 -18.41 13.60 -14.93
C VAL A 109 -19.84 14.11 -14.78
N GLN A 110 -20.07 15.43 -14.87
CA GLN A 110 -21.37 16.06 -14.57
C GLN A 110 -22.58 15.38 -15.24
N ARG A 111 -22.41 14.91 -16.48
CA ARG A 111 -23.48 14.27 -17.28
C ARG A 111 -23.74 12.81 -16.91
N LEU A 112 -22.82 12.16 -16.20
CA LEU A 112 -22.93 10.77 -15.80
C LEU A 112 -23.73 10.61 -14.51
N TYR A 113 -23.59 11.58 -13.60
CA TYR A 113 -24.24 11.58 -12.29
C TYR A 113 -25.62 12.23 -12.34
N HIS A 114 -26.53 11.79 -11.48
CA HIS A 114 -27.88 12.33 -11.36
C HIS A 114 -27.89 13.84 -11.05
N TYR A 115 -26.99 14.24 -10.15
CA TYR A 115 -26.86 15.61 -9.67
C TYR A 115 -25.41 15.84 -9.23
N VAL A 116 -24.91 17.04 -9.47
CA VAL A 116 -23.58 17.46 -9.00
C VAL A 116 -23.70 18.83 -8.37
N GLU A 117 -23.23 18.96 -7.14
CA GLU A 117 -23.10 20.23 -6.42
C GLU A 117 -21.65 20.52 -6.10
N TRP A 118 -21.24 21.76 -6.38
CA TRP A 118 -19.87 22.22 -6.20
C TRP A 118 -19.83 23.42 -5.26
N ARG A 119 -19.03 23.33 -4.19
CA ARG A 119 -18.85 24.38 -3.18
C ARG A 119 -17.35 24.64 -2.94
N PRO A 120 -16.71 25.43 -3.79
CA PRO A 120 -15.30 25.77 -3.61
C PRO A 120 -15.11 26.73 -2.44
N MET A 121 -14.00 26.58 -1.72
CA MET A 121 -13.46 27.58 -0.80
C MET A 121 -11.96 27.72 -1.09
N ASP A 122 -11.63 28.73 -1.88
CA ASP A 122 -10.25 29.02 -2.27
C ASP A 122 -9.55 29.95 -1.26
N GLU A 123 -10.32 30.79 -0.56
CA GLU A 123 -9.80 31.74 0.42
C GLU A 123 -10.62 31.71 1.73
N PRO A 124 -9.97 31.83 2.90
CA PRO A 124 -8.51 31.83 3.08
C PRO A 124 -7.88 30.44 2.82
N GLU A 125 -6.58 30.38 2.55
CA GLU A 125 -5.86 29.10 2.36
C GLU A 125 -5.58 28.36 3.68
N SER A 126 -5.79 29.01 4.84
CA SER A 126 -5.50 28.45 6.16
C SER A 126 -6.42 29.00 7.26
N TYR A 127 -6.50 28.26 8.37
CA TYR A 127 -7.20 28.71 9.57
C TYR A 127 -6.27 29.55 10.46
N PRO A 128 -6.73 30.66 11.06
CA PRO A 128 -5.87 31.54 11.87
C PRO A 128 -5.22 30.87 13.08
N ASP A 129 -5.85 29.83 13.63
CA ASP A 129 -5.42 29.07 14.80
C ASP A 129 -4.74 27.74 14.43
N GLU A 130 -4.41 27.53 13.14
CA GLU A 130 -3.67 26.35 12.72
C GLU A 130 -2.14 26.57 12.67
N ILE A 131 -1.38 25.54 13.04
CA ILE A 131 0.09 25.56 13.05
C ILE A 131 0.70 24.85 11.83
N GLY A 132 -0.15 24.26 10.98
CA GLY A 132 0.26 23.46 9.84
C GLY A 132 -0.94 22.80 9.15
N PRO A 133 -0.76 22.28 7.93
CA PRO A 133 -1.86 21.82 7.07
C PRO A 133 -2.60 20.58 7.63
N LYS A 134 -1.95 19.81 8.50
CA LYS A 134 -2.53 18.63 9.15
C LYS A 134 -3.00 18.89 10.58
N HIS A 135 -2.94 20.14 11.06
CA HIS A 135 -3.51 20.50 12.35
C HIS A 135 -5.04 20.59 12.28
N TRP A 136 -5.72 20.10 13.32
CA TRP A 136 -7.17 20.14 13.47
C TRP A 136 -7.57 21.07 14.64
N PRO A 137 -7.56 22.39 14.42
CA PRO A 137 -8.08 23.33 15.42
C PRO A 137 -9.61 23.28 15.51
N SER A 138 -10.15 23.85 16.59
CA SER A 138 -11.61 23.95 16.83
C SER A 138 -12.35 24.65 15.69
N SER A 139 -11.73 25.65 15.06
CA SER A 139 -12.27 26.37 13.91
C SER A 139 -12.50 25.44 12.70
N ARG A 140 -11.51 24.60 12.38
CA ARG A 140 -11.57 23.58 11.32
C ARG A 140 -12.62 22.52 11.63
N PHE A 141 -12.64 21.98 12.86
CA PHE A 141 -13.68 21.04 13.28
C PHE A 141 -15.09 21.62 13.08
N ALA A 142 -15.30 22.86 13.52
CA ALA A 142 -16.58 23.54 13.36
C ALA A 142 -16.98 23.72 11.89
N HIS A 143 -16.02 24.06 11.02
CA HIS A 143 -16.27 24.23 9.59
C HIS A 143 -16.62 22.90 8.90
N VAL A 144 -15.83 21.85 9.13
CA VAL A 144 -16.09 20.51 8.57
C VAL A 144 -17.45 19.98 9.03
N MET A 145 -17.81 20.16 10.31
CA MET A 145 -19.15 19.78 10.80
C MET A 145 -20.28 20.55 10.09
N LYS A 146 -20.09 21.85 9.82
CA LYS A 146 -21.07 22.64 9.04
C LYS A 146 -21.19 22.15 7.60
N LEU A 147 -20.09 21.76 6.96
CA LEU A 147 -20.10 21.18 5.61
C LEU A 147 -20.82 19.83 5.60
N ARG A 148 -20.50 18.92 6.54
CA ARG A 148 -21.20 17.63 6.68
C ARG A 148 -22.70 17.81 6.94
N GLN A 149 -23.07 18.79 7.77
CA GLN A 149 -24.47 19.14 7.98
C GLN A 149 -25.16 19.67 6.72
N ALA A 150 -24.47 20.50 5.92
CA ALA A 150 -24.99 21.01 4.67
C ALA A 150 -25.21 19.88 3.64
N ALA A 151 -24.28 18.93 3.54
CA ALA A 151 -24.43 17.75 2.69
C ALA A 151 -25.62 16.88 3.13
N LEU A 152 -25.80 16.63 4.44
CA LEU A 152 -26.94 15.89 4.99
C LEU A 152 -28.28 16.57 4.67
N ARG A 153 -28.36 17.90 4.82
CA ARG A 153 -29.57 18.66 4.45
C ARG A 153 -29.84 18.55 2.95
N THR A 154 -28.81 18.70 2.12
CA THR A 154 -28.94 18.60 0.66
C THR A 154 -29.46 17.22 0.25
N ALA A 155 -28.97 16.14 0.86
CA ALA A 155 -29.45 14.80 0.58
C ALA A 155 -30.95 14.63 0.88
N ARG A 156 -31.43 15.19 1.99
CA ARG A 156 -32.87 15.21 2.33
C ARG A 156 -33.67 16.06 1.35
N GLU A 157 -33.20 17.27 1.01
CA GLU A 157 -33.85 18.17 0.05
C GLU A 157 -33.94 17.56 -1.37
N LYS A 158 -32.99 16.71 -1.73
CA LYS A 158 -32.95 15.99 -3.01
C LYS A 158 -33.61 14.62 -2.97
N TRP A 159 -34.28 14.26 -1.87
CA TRP A 159 -34.95 12.96 -1.71
C TRP A 159 -34.01 11.77 -1.99
N SER A 160 -32.77 11.87 -1.50
CA SER A 160 -31.82 10.75 -1.58
C SER A 160 -32.20 9.68 -0.57
N ASP A 161 -32.26 8.42 -1.00
CA ASP A 161 -32.53 7.28 -0.11
C ASP A 161 -31.39 7.06 0.88
N TYR A 162 -30.16 7.32 0.42
CA TYR A 162 -28.94 7.19 1.21
C TYR A 162 -28.00 8.38 1.03
N ILE A 163 -27.15 8.60 2.03
CA ILE A 163 -25.97 9.47 1.92
C ILE A 163 -24.71 8.71 2.32
N LEU A 164 -23.69 8.70 1.45
CA LEU A 164 -22.35 8.21 1.72
C LEU A 164 -21.46 9.39 2.07
N PHE A 165 -20.98 9.44 3.31
CA PHE A 165 -19.85 10.30 3.68
C PHE A 165 -18.57 9.53 3.40
N ILE A 166 -17.63 10.17 2.69
CA ILE A 166 -16.34 9.58 2.36
C ILE A 166 -15.24 10.65 2.36
N ASP A 167 -14.23 10.46 3.19
CA ASP A 167 -13.03 11.29 3.20
C ASP A 167 -12.17 10.98 1.95
N VAL A 168 -11.52 12.01 1.39
CA VAL A 168 -10.82 11.94 0.08
C VAL A 168 -9.48 11.18 0.10
N ASP A 169 -9.10 10.67 1.25
CA ASP A 169 -7.97 9.79 1.47
C ASP A 169 -8.41 8.34 1.79
N ASN A 170 -9.72 8.04 1.68
CA ASN A 170 -10.26 6.69 1.84
C ASN A 170 -10.57 6.05 0.49
N PHE A 171 -9.89 4.94 0.18
CA PHE A 171 -9.93 4.30 -1.13
C PHE A 171 -10.83 3.07 -1.12
N LEU A 172 -12.06 3.20 -1.61
CA LEU A 172 -12.99 2.07 -1.79
C LEU A 172 -12.59 1.23 -3.00
N THR A 173 -11.62 0.34 -2.82
CA THR A 173 -11.09 -0.53 -3.88
C THR A 173 -12.05 -1.66 -4.25
N ASN A 174 -13.04 -1.97 -3.42
CA ASN A 174 -14.09 -2.93 -3.73
C ASN A 174 -15.28 -2.23 -4.42
N PRO A 175 -15.53 -2.50 -5.72
CA PRO A 175 -16.64 -1.91 -6.47
C PRO A 175 -18.02 -2.13 -5.84
N GLN A 176 -18.21 -3.24 -5.11
CA GLN A 176 -19.49 -3.63 -4.52
C GLN A 176 -19.80 -2.95 -3.19
N THR A 177 -18.91 -2.08 -2.69
CA THR A 177 -19.03 -1.49 -1.35
C THR A 177 -20.42 -0.90 -1.08
N LEU A 178 -20.96 -0.08 -2.00
CA LEU A 178 -22.28 0.52 -1.80
C LEU A 178 -23.40 -0.53 -1.71
N ASN A 179 -23.42 -1.51 -2.61
CA ASN A 179 -24.43 -2.57 -2.62
C ASN A 179 -24.38 -3.39 -1.33
N LEU A 180 -23.18 -3.74 -0.87
CA LEU A 180 -22.96 -4.52 0.34
C LEU A 180 -23.41 -3.76 1.60
N LEU A 181 -23.09 -2.46 1.70
CA LEU A 181 -23.52 -1.64 2.84
C LEU A 181 -25.04 -1.41 2.85
N ILE A 182 -25.64 -1.19 1.68
CA ILE A 182 -27.11 -1.10 1.51
C ILE A 182 -27.78 -2.39 1.99
N ALA A 183 -27.22 -3.56 1.63
CA ALA A 183 -27.76 -4.87 1.97
C ALA A 183 -27.74 -5.17 3.49
N GLU A 184 -26.85 -4.54 4.28
CA GLU A 184 -26.83 -4.68 5.74
C GLU A 184 -28.07 -4.07 6.42
N ASN A 185 -28.82 -3.23 5.71
CA ASN A 185 -30.08 -2.61 6.18
C ASN A 185 -29.94 -1.97 7.58
N LYS A 186 -28.89 -1.16 7.76
CA LYS A 186 -28.64 -0.39 9.01
C LYS A 186 -28.83 1.10 8.77
N THR A 187 -29.21 1.82 9.82
CA THR A 187 -29.34 3.29 9.74
C THR A 187 -27.99 3.96 9.51
N ILE A 188 -26.93 3.50 10.19
CA ILE A 188 -25.54 3.94 9.97
C ILE A 188 -24.67 2.70 9.87
N VAL A 189 -23.94 2.54 8.77
CA VAL A 189 -22.99 1.44 8.57
C VAL A 189 -21.72 1.91 7.86
N ALA A 190 -20.57 1.47 8.36
CA ALA A 190 -19.28 1.74 7.75
C ALA A 190 -18.64 0.46 7.19
N PRO A 191 -17.96 0.52 6.05
CA PRO A 191 -17.03 -0.52 5.63
C PRO A 191 -15.77 -0.44 6.50
N MET A 192 -15.26 -1.58 6.98
CA MET A 192 -13.95 -1.62 7.63
C MET A 192 -12.86 -1.41 6.58
N LEU A 193 -12.10 -0.34 6.74
CA LEU A 193 -11.01 0.03 5.85
C LEU A 193 -9.66 -0.40 6.44
N GLU A 194 -8.77 -0.86 5.57
CA GLU A 194 -7.45 -1.37 5.93
C GLU A 194 -6.40 -0.26 5.98
N SER A 195 -5.63 -0.20 7.06
CA SER A 195 -4.51 0.72 7.21
C SER A 195 -3.25 -0.01 7.65
N ARG A 196 -2.12 0.72 7.67
CA ARG A 196 -0.92 0.27 8.37
C ARG A 196 -1.20 0.08 9.88
N GLY A 197 -0.67 -0.99 10.44
CA GLY A 197 -0.78 -1.31 11.87
C GLY A 197 -2.22 -1.57 12.32
N LEU A 198 -2.55 -1.16 13.55
CA LEU A 198 -3.86 -1.35 14.16
C LEU A 198 -4.78 -0.13 14.05
N TYR A 199 -4.39 0.93 13.32
CA TYR A 199 -5.31 2.04 13.06
C TYR A 199 -6.51 1.55 12.23
N SER A 200 -7.66 2.22 12.35
CA SER A 200 -8.88 1.89 11.60
C SER A 200 -9.90 3.03 11.70
N ASN A 201 -10.96 2.92 10.90
CA ASN A 201 -12.06 3.88 10.84
C ASN A 201 -13.20 3.62 11.84
N PHE A 202 -12.92 2.93 12.96
CA PHE A 202 -13.92 2.61 13.99
C PHE A 202 -13.32 2.40 15.38
N TRP A 203 -14.15 2.56 16.41
CA TRP A 203 -13.78 2.24 17.79
C TRP A 203 -14.69 1.16 18.36
N CYS A 204 -14.13 0.13 19.01
CA CYS A 204 -14.92 -0.88 19.72
C CYS A 204 -15.39 -0.45 21.12
N GLY A 205 -14.87 0.67 21.63
CA GLY A 205 -15.16 1.12 22.98
C GLY A 205 -14.93 2.62 23.11
N ILE A 206 -15.72 3.23 23.99
CA ILE A 206 -15.56 4.62 24.42
C ILE A 206 -15.50 4.69 25.94
N THR A 207 -14.75 5.66 26.45
CA THR A 207 -14.75 6.03 27.87
C THR A 207 -16.00 6.87 28.19
N PRO A 208 -16.36 7.08 29.48
CA PRO A 208 -17.46 7.97 29.85
C PRO A 208 -17.33 9.42 29.35
N LYS A 209 -16.09 9.85 29.05
CA LYS A 209 -15.77 11.18 28.49
C LYS A 209 -15.72 11.20 26.96
N GLY A 210 -16.11 10.10 26.29
CA GLY A 210 -16.18 10.03 24.83
C GLY A 210 -14.87 9.67 24.12
N PHE A 211 -13.78 9.40 24.83
CA PHE A 211 -12.50 9.01 24.22
C PHE A 211 -12.42 7.54 23.86
N TYR A 212 -11.52 7.20 22.93
CA TYR A 212 -11.19 5.85 22.54
C TYR A 212 -10.92 4.91 23.72
N LYS A 213 -11.46 3.69 23.66
CA LYS A 213 -11.15 2.60 24.58
C LYS A 213 -10.94 1.30 23.80
N ARG A 214 -9.73 0.75 23.85
CA ARG A 214 -9.42 -0.58 23.27
C ARG A 214 -10.21 -1.65 24.02
N THR A 215 -10.84 -2.57 23.28
CA THR A 215 -11.51 -3.76 23.82
C THR A 215 -10.89 -5.04 23.24
N PRO A 216 -11.09 -6.21 23.86
CA PRO A 216 -10.61 -7.49 23.32
C PRO A 216 -11.13 -7.81 21.92
N ASP A 217 -12.34 -7.35 21.59
CA ASP A 217 -12.95 -7.56 20.27
C ASP A 217 -12.24 -6.79 19.15
N TYR A 218 -11.57 -5.68 19.47
CA TYR A 218 -10.98 -4.81 18.45
C TYR A 218 -10.01 -5.54 17.53
N VAL A 219 -9.05 -6.28 18.11
CA VAL A 219 -8.05 -7.01 17.32
C VAL A 219 -8.70 -8.14 16.53
N GLN A 220 -9.71 -8.81 17.10
CA GLN A 220 -10.43 -9.89 16.43
C GLN A 220 -11.17 -9.39 15.19
N ILE A 221 -11.81 -8.22 15.28
CA ILE A 221 -12.52 -7.58 14.16
C ILE A 221 -11.51 -7.01 13.15
N ARG A 222 -10.50 -6.26 13.62
CA ARG A 222 -9.53 -5.55 12.78
C ARG A 222 -8.63 -6.46 11.95
N GLU A 223 -8.35 -7.66 12.45
CA GLU A 223 -7.52 -8.68 11.76
C GLU A 223 -8.37 -9.75 11.07
N TRP A 224 -9.67 -9.51 10.86
CA TRP A 224 -10.61 -10.45 10.23
C TRP A 224 -10.67 -11.85 10.89
N LYS A 225 -10.23 -11.99 12.15
CA LYS A 225 -10.40 -13.23 12.94
C LYS A 225 -11.87 -13.49 13.26
N ARG A 226 -12.66 -12.43 13.36
CA ARG A 226 -14.12 -12.46 13.47
C ARG A 226 -14.72 -11.58 12.38
N THR A 227 -15.44 -12.20 11.46
CA THR A 227 -16.10 -11.51 10.33
C THR A 227 -17.59 -11.30 10.59
N GLY A 228 -18.13 -10.16 10.16
CA GLY A 228 -19.53 -9.79 10.37
C GLY A 228 -19.81 -8.30 10.25
N CYS A 229 -21.00 -7.92 10.72
CA CYS A 229 -21.42 -6.52 10.88
C CYS A 229 -21.70 -6.26 12.35
N PHE A 230 -20.86 -5.47 13.00
CA PHE A 230 -20.79 -5.35 14.45
C PHE A 230 -21.35 -4.01 14.94
N PRO A 231 -22.15 -4.00 16.03
CA PRO A 231 -22.47 -2.75 16.69
C PRO A 231 -21.20 -2.18 17.32
N VAL A 232 -20.89 -0.93 16.98
CA VAL A 232 -19.72 -0.21 17.52
C VAL A 232 -20.16 1.17 18.00
N PRO A 233 -19.56 1.72 19.07
CA PRO A 233 -19.92 3.06 19.55
C PRO A 233 -19.56 4.19 18.58
N MET A 234 -18.63 3.96 17.65
CA MET A 234 -18.20 4.98 16.69
C MET A 234 -17.68 4.34 15.40
N VAL A 235 -18.11 4.89 14.28
CA VAL A 235 -17.46 4.79 12.96
C VAL A 235 -17.13 6.20 12.48
N HIS A 236 -16.10 6.35 11.66
CA HIS A 236 -15.73 7.65 11.09
C HIS A 236 -15.15 7.51 9.67
N SER A 237 -14.86 8.65 9.06
CA SER A 237 -14.24 8.84 7.74
C SER A 237 -14.99 8.30 6.52
N THR A 238 -15.50 7.07 6.56
CA THR A 238 -16.38 6.53 5.50
C THR A 238 -17.51 5.74 6.10
N PHE A 239 -18.75 6.18 5.84
CA PHE A 239 -19.96 5.51 6.32
C PHE A 239 -21.19 5.92 5.50
N LEU A 240 -22.14 5.00 5.42
CA LEU A 240 -23.42 5.16 4.74
C LEU A 240 -24.52 5.40 5.79
N ILE A 241 -25.39 6.38 5.52
CA ILE A 241 -26.62 6.61 6.29
C ILE A 241 -27.83 6.27 5.42
N ASP A 242 -28.76 5.47 5.94
CA ASP A 242 -30.07 5.22 5.34
C ASP A 242 -31.05 6.31 5.77
N LEU A 243 -31.39 7.22 4.84
CA LEU A 243 -32.25 8.37 5.08
C LEU A 243 -33.74 8.02 5.02
N ARG A 244 -34.09 6.82 4.58
CA ARG A 244 -35.49 6.35 4.55
C ARG A 244 -35.99 5.92 5.93
N LYS A 245 -35.09 5.78 6.91
CA LYS A 245 -35.42 5.41 8.29
C LYS A 245 -35.72 6.67 9.09
N GLU A 246 -36.91 6.74 9.70
CA GLU A 246 -37.37 7.87 10.52
C GLU A 246 -36.34 8.31 11.59
N ALA A 247 -35.65 7.35 12.21
CA ALA A 247 -34.63 7.68 13.21
C ALA A 247 -33.54 8.62 12.67
N SER A 248 -33.21 8.52 11.37
CA SER A 248 -32.17 9.30 10.70
C SER A 248 -32.49 10.79 10.65
N ASP A 249 -33.76 11.21 10.78
CA ASP A 249 -34.17 12.63 10.79
C ASP A 249 -33.58 13.41 11.96
N ARG A 250 -33.31 12.70 13.07
CA ARG A 250 -32.72 13.27 14.29
C ARG A 250 -31.20 13.44 14.21
N LEU A 251 -30.54 12.88 13.19
CA LEU A 251 -29.09 13.01 13.03
C LEU A 251 -28.69 14.44 12.67
N THR A 252 -27.69 14.94 13.38
CA THR A 252 -27.15 16.30 13.23
C THR A 252 -25.63 16.28 13.44
N PHE A 253 -24.87 16.83 12.49
CA PHE A 253 -23.43 17.12 12.63
C PHE A 253 -23.20 18.50 13.27
N TYR A 254 -24.06 19.48 12.98
CA TYR A 254 -23.95 20.84 13.50
C TYR A 254 -25.32 21.54 13.61
N PRO A 255 -25.57 22.36 14.65
CA PRO A 255 -24.74 22.56 15.84
C PRO A 255 -24.65 21.28 16.70
N PRO A 256 -23.62 21.16 17.57
CA PRO A 256 -23.59 20.08 18.55
C PRO A 256 -24.86 20.05 19.41
N HIS A 257 -25.20 18.86 19.92
CA HIS A 257 -26.34 18.69 20.82
C HIS A 257 -26.20 19.58 22.07
N GLN A 258 -27.32 20.07 22.61
CA GLN A 258 -27.31 20.99 23.76
C GLN A 258 -26.62 20.40 25.00
N ASP A 259 -26.77 19.09 25.20
CA ASP A 259 -26.12 18.35 26.30
C ASP A 259 -24.67 17.91 26.01
N TYR A 260 -24.07 18.34 24.90
CA TYR A 260 -22.72 17.94 24.53
C TYR A 260 -21.67 18.60 25.43
N THR A 261 -20.91 17.77 26.14
CA THR A 261 -19.89 18.21 27.12
C THR A 261 -18.52 17.56 26.90
N TRP A 262 -18.35 16.82 25.80
CA TRP A 262 -17.11 16.12 25.47
C TRP A 262 -16.16 16.99 24.65
N THR A 263 -15.01 16.43 24.28
CA THR A 263 -14.01 17.09 23.42
C THR A 263 -14.63 17.56 22.11
N PHE A 264 -14.33 18.79 21.69
CA PHE A 264 -14.86 19.33 20.44
C PHE A 264 -14.09 18.77 19.24
N ASP A 265 -14.62 17.69 18.66
CA ASP A 265 -14.05 16.90 17.58
C ASP A 265 -15.22 16.37 16.74
N ASP A 266 -15.10 16.40 15.41
CA ASP A 266 -16.22 16.13 14.50
C ASP A 266 -16.74 14.69 14.61
N ILE A 267 -15.85 13.72 14.81
CA ILE A 267 -16.22 12.30 14.89
C ILE A 267 -16.85 11.99 16.25
N ILE A 268 -16.35 12.61 17.33
CA ILE A 268 -16.90 12.45 18.68
C ILE A 268 -18.28 13.14 18.79
N VAL A 269 -18.42 14.35 18.24
CA VAL A 269 -19.70 15.10 18.21
C VAL A 269 -20.77 14.30 17.46
N PHE A 270 -20.43 13.75 16.29
CA PHE A 270 -21.38 12.97 15.51
C PHE A 270 -21.76 11.63 16.18
N ALA A 271 -20.80 10.94 16.81
CA ALA A 271 -21.07 9.74 17.59
C ALA A 271 -22.03 10.02 18.75
N PHE A 272 -21.84 11.14 19.46
CA PHE A 272 -22.76 11.57 20.52
C PHE A 272 -24.15 11.89 19.95
N SER A 273 -24.24 12.63 18.84
CA SER A 273 -25.51 12.95 18.18
C SER A 273 -26.29 11.69 17.79
N SER A 274 -25.61 10.70 17.20
CA SER A 274 -26.20 9.40 16.86
C SER A 274 -26.71 8.65 18.08
N ARG A 275 -25.96 8.67 19.18
CA ARG A 275 -26.37 8.07 20.45
C ARG A 275 -27.61 8.76 21.03
N GLN A 276 -27.68 10.10 21.02
CA GLN A 276 -28.86 10.83 21.50
C GLN A 276 -30.09 10.61 20.61
N ALA A 277 -29.86 10.41 19.31
CA ALA A 277 -30.90 9.98 18.37
C ALA A 277 -31.30 8.50 18.54
N GLY A 278 -30.73 7.76 19.51
CA GLY A 278 -31.02 6.34 19.73
C GLY A 278 -30.56 5.43 18.59
N ILE A 279 -29.58 5.85 17.79
CA ILE A 279 -29.09 5.12 16.62
C ILE A 279 -27.79 4.40 16.96
N GLN A 280 -27.78 3.08 16.73
CA GLN A 280 -26.59 2.26 16.78
C GLN A 280 -25.80 2.36 15.47
N MET A 281 -24.51 2.68 15.56
CA MET A 281 -23.59 2.59 14.43
C MET A 281 -23.10 1.15 14.24
N TYR A 282 -22.83 0.77 12.99
CA TYR A 282 -22.33 -0.56 12.64
C TYR A 282 -21.06 -0.49 11.80
N LEU A 283 -20.14 -1.43 12.03
CA LEU A 283 -18.99 -1.66 11.17
C LEU A 283 -19.10 -3.03 10.51
N CYS A 284 -18.97 -3.09 9.19
CA CYS A 284 -18.92 -4.34 8.44
C CYS A 284 -17.50 -4.66 7.98
N ASN A 285 -17.02 -5.88 8.27
CA ASN A 285 -15.73 -6.41 7.79
C ASN A 285 -15.88 -7.74 7.05
N ARG A 286 -17.07 -8.03 6.49
CA ARG A 286 -17.33 -9.26 5.72
C ARG A 286 -16.44 -9.40 4.49
N GLU A 287 -16.09 -8.27 3.89
CA GLU A 287 -15.24 -8.15 2.71
C GLU A 287 -14.04 -7.23 3.03
N HIS A 288 -13.05 -7.25 2.14
CA HIS A 288 -12.06 -6.18 2.07
C HIS A 288 -12.65 -5.05 1.23
N TYR A 289 -12.99 -3.94 1.87
CA TYR A 289 -13.71 -2.84 1.22
C TYR A 289 -12.77 -1.79 0.61
N GLY A 290 -11.59 -1.60 1.20
CA GLY A 290 -10.72 -0.50 0.82
C GLY A 290 -9.61 -0.23 1.83
N TYR A 291 -8.92 0.87 1.60
CA TYR A 291 -7.76 1.29 2.37
C TYR A 291 -7.91 2.73 2.90
N LEU A 292 -7.22 3.04 4.00
CA LEU A 292 -7.04 4.40 4.49
C LEU A 292 -5.62 4.62 5.05
N PRO A 293 -5.06 5.84 4.93
CA PRO A 293 -3.79 6.19 5.55
C PRO A 293 -3.92 6.34 7.08
N ILE A 294 -2.79 6.33 7.77
CA ILE A 294 -2.74 6.73 9.18
C ILE A 294 -2.73 8.27 9.23
N PRO A 295 -3.57 8.91 10.07
CA PRO A 295 -3.55 10.36 10.26
C PRO A 295 -2.18 10.88 10.67
N LEU A 296 -1.78 11.98 10.07
CA LEU A 296 -0.54 12.66 10.41
C LEU A 296 -0.68 13.52 11.67
N LYS A 297 0.45 13.79 12.32
CA LYS A 297 0.56 14.70 13.47
C LYS A 297 0.42 16.16 13.00
N PRO A 298 0.01 17.09 13.90
CA PRO A 298 -0.26 18.48 13.54
C PRO A 298 0.86 19.26 12.82
N HIS A 299 2.13 18.95 13.11
CA HIS A 299 3.30 19.63 12.56
C HIS A 299 3.81 19.00 11.25
N GLN A 300 3.21 17.90 10.81
CA GLN A 300 3.64 17.21 9.60
C GLN A 300 3.14 17.92 8.34
N THR A 301 3.91 17.73 7.28
CA THR A 301 3.84 18.44 6.01
C THR A 301 2.98 17.69 4.99
N LEU A 302 2.63 18.36 3.89
CA LEU A 302 1.98 17.71 2.74
C LEU A 302 2.89 16.69 2.05
N GLN A 303 4.21 16.89 2.09
CA GLN A 303 5.16 15.93 1.54
C GLN A 303 5.12 14.59 2.30
N GLU A 304 5.02 14.63 3.63
CA GLU A 304 4.85 13.42 4.43
C GLU A 304 3.50 12.73 4.18
N ASP A 305 2.48 13.49 3.80
CA ASP A 305 1.17 12.96 3.40
C ASP A 305 1.23 12.22 2.07
N ILE A 306 1.96 12.78 1.10
CA ILE A 306 2.28 12.11 -0.17
C ILE A 306 3.03 10.79 0.09
N GLU A 307 4.05 10.80 0.93
CA GLU A 307 4.81 9.59 1.29
C GLU A 307 3.94 8.54 2.00
N ASN A 308 2.98 8.98 2.81
CA ASN A 308 2.00 8.12 3.48
C ASN A 308 1.04 7.48 2.47
N LEU A 309 0.54 8.26 1.50
CA LEU A 309 -0.29 7.74 0.41
C LEU A 309 0.46 6.72 -0.43
N ILE A 310 1.68 7.03 -0.88
CA ILE A 310 2.50 6.11 -1.69
C ILE A 310 2.63 4.76 -0.97
N HIS A 311 2.87 4.78 0.35
CA HIS A 311 2.94 3.56 1.14
C HIS A 311 1.62 2.78 1.16
N VAL A 312 0.47 3.45 1.31
CA VAL A 312 -0.86 2.80 1.21
C VAL A 312 -1.06 2.16 -0.16
N GLN A 313 -0.69 2.85 -1.24
CA GLN A 313 -0.80 2.31 -2.60
C GLN A 313 0.04 1.06 -2.80
N ILE A 314 1.29 1.08 -2.32
CA ILE A 314 2.20 -0.06 -2.44
C ILE A 314 1.70 -1.23 -1.62
N GLU A 315 1.24 -1.01 -0.38
CA GLU A 315 0.69 -2.08 0.47
C GLU A 315 -0.56 -2.70 -0.16
N ALA A 316 -1.44 -1.89 -0.75
CA ALA A 316 -2.61 -2.40 -1.48
C ALA A 316 -2.21 -3.29 -2.68
N MET A 317 -1.18 -2.90 -3.42
CA MET A 317 -0.69 -3.62 -4.60
C MET A 317 -0.02 -4.96 -4.29
N ILE A 318 0.26 -5.28 -3.03
CA ILE A 318 0.89 -6.55 -2.64
C ILE A 318 -0.02 -7.72 -3.04
N ASP A 319 -1.29 -7.66 -2.64
CA ASP A 319 -2.25 -8.76 -2.78
C ASP A 319 -3.44 -8.39 -3.68
N ARG A 320 -3.55 -7.13 -4.11
CA ARG A 320 -4.66 -6.62 -4.94
C ARG A 320 -4.15 -5.90 -6.19
N PRO A 321 -5.00 -5.72 -7.21
CA PRO A 321 -4.66 -4.88 -8.35
C PRO A 321 -4.31 -3.44 -7.92
N PRO A 322 -3.50 -2.73 -8.72
CA PRO A 322 -3.23 -1.31 -8.51
C PRO A 322 -4.50 -0.48 -8.42
N MET A 323 -4.46 0.51 -7.52
CA MET A 323 -5.47 1.57 -7.52
C MET A 323 -5.19 2.46 -8.71
N GLU A 324 -6.02 2.35 -9.75
CA GLU A 324 -5.86 3.20 -10.94
C GLU A 324 -6.43 4.59 -10.70
N PRO A 325 -5.78 5.66 -11.18
CA PRO A 325 -6.32 7.01 -11.10
C PRO A 325 -7.60 7.14 -11.93
N SER A 326 -8.35 8.21 -11.69
CA SER A 326 -9.50 8.63 -12.49
C SER A 326 -9.07 8.90 -13.93
N GLN A 327 -9.90 8.47 -14.88
CA GLN A 327 -9.72 8.78 -16.30
C GLN A 327 -10.20 10.19 -16.68
N TYR A 328 -10.84 10.90 -15.75
CA TYR A 328 -11.44 12.22 -15.95
C TYR A 328 -10.63 13.34 -15.30
N VAL A 329 -9.40 13.07 -14.85
CA VAL A 329 -8.47 14.07 -14.34
C VAL A 329 -7.09 13.88 -14.94
N SER A 330 -6.35 14.99 -15.02
CA SER A 330 -4.96 14.96 -15.44
C SER A 330 -4.08 14.49 -14.28
N VAL A 331 -3.22 13.50 -14.53
CA VAL A 331 -2.25 12.99 -13.55
C VAL A 331 -0.86 13.49 -13.93
N VAL A 332 -0.14 14.05 -12.95
CA VAL A 332 1.25 14.48 -13.16
C VAL A 332 2.13 13.25 -13.42
N PRO A 333 2.88 13.21 -14.54
CA PRO A 333 3.85 12.15 -14.77
C PRO A 333 4.90 12.11 -13.67
N LYS A 334 5.30 10.90 -13.27
CA LYS A 334 6.41 10.71 -12.34
C LYS A 334 7.73 10.68 -13.09
N TYR A 335 8.80 11.09 -12.43
CA TYR A 335 10.15 11.14 -13.01
C TYR A 335 11.10 10.30 -12.17
N PRO A 336 11.15 8.98 -12.42
CA PRO A 336 12.03 8.10 -11.69
C PRO A 336 13.50 8.48 -11.84
N ASP A 337 14.25 8.32 -10.75
CA ASP A 337 15.71 8.54 -10.71
C ASP A 337 16.42 7.37 -10.02
N LYS A 338 17.75 7.39 -10.07
CA LYS A 338 18.60 6.35 -9.46
C LYS A 338 19.08 6.68 -8.05
N MET A 339 18.50 7.68 -7.36
CA MET A 339 18.84 8.04 -5.98
C MET A 339 20.33 8.31 -5.70
N GLY A 340 21.12 8.69 -6.72
CA GLY A 340 22.57 8.87 -6.60
C GLY A 340 23.42 7.59 -6.78
N PHE A 341 22.80 6.46 -7.10
CA PHE A 341 23.49 5.26 -7.60
C PHE A 341 23.75 5.35 -9.11
N ASP A 342 24.81 4.72 -9.60
CA ASP A 342 25.12 4.67 -11.03
C ASP A 342 24.10 3.79 -11.78
N GLU A 343 23.67 2.71 -11.12
CA GLU A 343 22.64 1.80 -11.59
C GLU A 343 21.88 1.18 -10.41
N ILE A 344 20.58 0.98 -10.61
CA ILE A 344 19.75 0.17 -9.71
C ILE A 344 19.27 -1.05 -10.50
N PHE A 345 19.66 -2.25 -10.08
CA PHE A 345 19.26 -3.48 -10.71
C PHE A 345 18.08 -4.13 -9.99
N MET A 346 17.06 -4.54 -10.75
CA MET A 346 15.97 -5.39 -10.25
C MET A 346 16.09 -6.78 -10.87
N ILE A 347 16.39 -7.77 -10.04
CA ILE A 347 16.51 -9.17 -10.45
C ILE A 347 15.12 -9.79 -10.51
N ASN A 348 14.73 -10.29 -11.69
CA ASN A 348 13.43 -10.94 -11.89
C ASN A 348 13.55 -12.14 -12.84
N LEU A 349 12.87 -13.23 -12.49
CA LEU A 349 12.72 -14.37 -13.39
C LEU A 349 11.79 -14.00 -14.55
N LYS A 350 12.23 -14.17 -15.80
CA LYS A 350 11.44 -13.85 -17.02
C LYS A 350 10.02 -14.41 -17.04
N ARG A 351 9.83 -15.61 -16.48
CA ARG A 351 8.52 -16.27 -16.40
C ARG A 351 7.56 -15.63 -15.37
N ARG A 352 8.06 -14.83 -14.44
CA ARG A 352 7.30 -14.16 -13.36
C ARG A 352 6.97 -12.71 -13.73
N LYS A 353 6.24 -12.55 -14.83
CA LYS A 353 5.74 -11.23 -15.28
C LYS A 353 4.81 -10.60 -14.24
N ASP A 354 4.02 -11.41 -13.54
CA ASP A 354 3.15 -10.99 -12.44
C ASP A 354 3.90 -10.20 -11.37
N ARG A 355 5.06 -10.70 -10.94
CA ARG A 355 5.90 -10.03 -9.92
C ARG A 355 6.60 -8.81 -10.48
N ARG A 356 7.11 -8.92 -11.71
CA ARG A 356 7.81 -7.84 -12.39
C ARG A 356 6.91 -6.63 -12.57
N ASP A 357 5.72 -6.81 -13.11
CA ASP A 357 4.83 -5.70 -13.45
C ASP A 357 4.34 -5.00 -12.17
N ARG A 358 4.06 -5.76 -11.10
CA ARG A 358 3.79 -5.22 -9.77
C ARG A 358 4.98 -4.42 -9.22
N MET A 359 6.19 -4.99 -9.25
CA MET A 359 7.39 -4.35 -8.72
C MET A 359 7.74 -3.07 -9.49
N LEU A 360 7.66 -3.08 -10.82
CA LEU A 360 7.88 -1.90 -11.65
C LEU A 360 6.86 -0.80 -11.33
N ARG A 361 5.59 -1.15 -11.08
CA ARG A 361 4.60 -0.15 -10.64
C ARG A 361 4.95 0.39 -9.26
N THR A 362 5.30 -0.47 -8.30
CA THR A 362 5.76 -0.06 -6.96
C THR A 362 6.97 0.88 -6.99
N LEU A 363 7.94 0.63 -7.88
CA LEU A 363 9.13 1.47 -8.06
C LEU A 363 8.78 2.79 -8.75
N TYR A 364 7.92 2.76 -9.77
CA TYR A 364 7.40 3.95 -10.42
C TYR A 364 6.64 4.85 -9.43
N GLU A 365 5.82 4.27 -8.54
CA GLU A 365 5.10 5.05 -7.54
C GLU A 365 6.05 5.77 -6.55
N GLN A 366 7.23 5.22 -6.32
CA GLN A 366 8.31 5.80 -5.48
C GLN A 366 9.32 6.64 -6.28
N GLU A 367 9.12 6.78 -7.59
CA GLU A 367 10.07 7.46 -8.49
C GLU A 367 11.48 6.87 -8.45
N ILE A 368 11.57 5.53 -8.48
CA ILE A 368 12.83 4.79 -8.51
C ILE A 368 13.00 4.16 -9.91
N GLU A 369 14.02 4.60 -10.62
CA GLU A 369 14.42 4.03 -11.91
C GLU A 369 15.23 2.75 -11.68
N VAL A 370 14.92 1.69 -12.44
CA VAL A 370 15.65 0.43 -12.35
C VAL A 370 15.95 -0.18 -13.72
N LYS A 371 17.07 -0.87 -13.82
CA LYS A 371 17.40 -1.79 -14.90
C LYS A 371 16.98 -3.21 -14.53
N ILE A 372 16.15 -3.82 -15.37
CA ILE A 372 15.70 -5.20 -15.17
C ILE A 372 16.81 -6.17 -15.57
N VAL A 373 17.11 -7.12 -14.68
CA VAL A 373 18.04 -8.22 -14.94
C VAL A 373 17.25 -9.51 -15.06
N GLU A 374 17.38 -10.19 -16.21
CA GLU A 374 16.77 -11.50 -16.43
C GLU A 374 17.48 -12.54 -15.54
N ALA A 375 16.83 -12.92 -14.45
CA ALA A 375 17.35 -13.90 -13.51
C ALA A 375 17.47 -15.29 -14.14
N VAL A 376 18.50 -16.03 -13.75
CA VAL A 376 18.76 -17.39 -14.19
C VAL A 376 17.70 -18.33 -13.60
N ASP A 377 16.93 -18.96 -14.48
CA ASP A 377 15.96 -19.96 -14.07
C ASP A 377 16.62 -21.28 -13.70
N GLY A 378 16.84 -21.45 -12.39
CA GLY A 378 17.33 -22.70 -11.83
C GLY A 378 16.59 -23.96 -12.30
N LYS A 379 15.28 -23.88 -12.55
CA LYS A 379 14.49 -25.05 -13.03
C LYS A 379 14.81 -25.40 -14.48
N ALA A 380 15.23 -24.42 -15.28
CA ALA A 380 15.59 -24.60 -16.69
C ALA A 380 17.05 -25.06 -16.86
N LEU A 381 17.90 -24.95 -15.82
CA LEU A 381 19.28 -25.43 -15.86
C LEU A 381 19.35 -26.94 -16.04
N ASN A 382 20.08 -27.37 -17.08
CA ASN A 382 20.38 -28.77 -17.32
C ASN A 382 21.78 -29.17 -16.82
N THR A 383 22.01 -30.47 -16.64
CA THR A 383 23.27 -31.00 -16.06
C THR A 383 24.49 -30.66 -16.92
N SER A 384 24.33 -30.55 -18.23
CA SER A 384 25.38 -30.16 -19.18
C SER A 384 25.80 -28.69 -19.00
N GLN A 385 24.85 -27.78 -18.76
CA GLN A 385 25.13 -26.37 -18.47
C GLN A 385 25.86 -26.20 -17.13
N LEU A 386 25.46 -26.95 -16.10
CA LEU A 386 26.15 -26.93 -14.80
C LEU A 386 27.61 -27.41 -14.93
N LYS A 387 27.83 -28.48 -15.71
CA LYS A 387 29.18 -28.98 -16.01
C LYS A 387 30.01 -28.00 -16.82
N SER A 388 29.43 -27.30 -17.80
CA SER A 388 30.17 -26.29 -18.58
C SER A 388 30.56 -25.06 -17.77
N LEU A 389 29.81 -24.74 -16.71
CA LEU A 389 30.11 -23.64 -15.80
C LEU A 389 31.11 -24.05 -14.70
N ASN A 390 31.60 -25.29 -14.69
CA ASN A 390 32.45 -25.87 -13.64
C ASN A 390 31.89 -25.63 -12.23
N ILE A 391 30.57 -25.74 -12.09
CA ILE A 391 29.92 -25.58 -10.79
C ILE A 391 30.15 -26.86 -9.98
N GLU A 392 31.08 -26.77 -9.03
CA GLU A 392 31.33 -27.80 -8.03
C GLU A 392 30.75 -27.35 -6.70
N MET A 393 29.86 -28.18 -6.13
CA MET A 393 29.34 -27.92 -4.78
C MET A 393 30.46 -28.14 -3.77
N LEU A 394 30.53 -27.28 -2.75
CA LEU A 394 31.51 -27.45 -1.67
C LEU A 394 31.38 -28.87 -1.07
N PRO A 395 32.45 -29.71 -1.08
CA PRO A 395 32.37 -31.09 -0.62
C PRO A 395 31.92 -31.18 0.84
N GLY A 396 30.88 -31.95 1.12
CA GLY A 396 30.34 -32.10 2.49
C GLY A 396 29.42 -30.97 2.96
N TYR A 397 29.18 -29.93 2.14
CA TYR A 397 28.16 -28.93 2.46
C TYR A 397 26.77 -29.56 2.51
N ARG A 398 26.07 -29.28 3.61
CA ARG A 398 24.63 -29.52 3.77
C ARG A 398 24.03 -28.25 4.32
N ASP A 399 22.91 -27.83 3.74
CA ASP A 399 22.15 -26.69 4.23
C ASP A 399 21.94 -26.80 5.76
N PRO A 400 22.29 -25.79 6.57
CA PRO A 400 22.28 -25.89 8.03
C PRO A 400 20.89 -26.18 8.62
N TYR A 401 19.82 -25.89 7.88
CA TYR A 401 18.44 -25.96 8.36
C TYR A 401 17.66 -27.18 7.84
N SER A 402 18.02 -27.68 6.66
CA SER A 402 17.32 -28.75 5.94
C SER A 402 18.20 -29.93 5.53
N SER A 403 19.51 -29.85 5.79
CA SER A 403 20.49 -30.93 5.58
C SER A 403 20.56 -31.49 4.14
N ARG A 404 20.14 -30.67 3.15
CA ARG A 404 20.08 -31.00 1.72
C ARG A 404 21.24 -30.36 0.93
N PRO A 405 21.58 -30.89 -0.26
CA PRO A 405 22.46 -30.20 -1.21
C PRO A 405 21.77 -28.94 -1.80
N LEU A 406 22.56 -28.08 -2.48
CA LEU A 406 22.00 -26.93 -3.21
C LEU A 406 20.87 -27.38 -4.14
N THR A 407 19.75 -26.69 -4.06
CA THR A 407 18.71 -26.77 -5.08
C THR A 407 19.16 -26.02 -6.32
N ARG A 408 18.65 -26.44 -7.47
CA ARG A 408 18.86 -25.69 -8.71
C ARG A 408 18.33 -24.26 -8.63
N GLY A 409 17.29 -24.03 -7.81
CA GLY A 409 16.78 -22.68 -7.54
C GLY A 409 17.82 -21.78 -6.89
N GLU A 410 18.53 -22.27 -5.86
CA GLU A 410 19.63 -21.54 -5.21
C GLU A 410 20.80 -21.30 -6.16
N ILE A 411 21.13 -22.28 -7.02
CA ILE A 411 22.13 -22.09 -8.07
C ILE A 411 21.71 -20.94 -9.01
N GLY A 412 20.46 -20.95 -9.47
CA GLY A 412 19.92 -19.88 -10.33
C GLY A 412 19.93 -18.50 -9.66
N CYS A 413 19.57 -18.43 -8.38
CA CYS A 413 19.65 -17.21 -7.59
C CYS A 413 21.09 -16.67 -7.54
N PHE A 414 22.06 -17.50 -7.13
CA PHE A 414 23.47 -17.10 -7.07
C PHE A 414 24.00 -16.63 -8.43
N LEU A 415 23.72 -17.38 -9.51
CA LEU A 415 24.16 -17.00 -10.87
C LEU A 415 23.56 -15.67 -11.31
N SER A 416 22.34 -15.36 -10.87
CA SER A 416 21.69 -14.07 -11.15
C SER A 416 22.46 -12.92 -10.48
N HIS A 417 22.78 -13.04 -9.18
CA HIS A 417 23.59 -12.03 -8.48
C HIS A 417 25.00 -11.92 -9.04
N TYR A 418 25.64 -13.06 -9.35
CA TYR A 418 26.97 -13.08 -9.95
C TYR A 418 27.01 -12.34 -11.30
N SER A 419 25.97 -12.48 -12.12
CA SER A 419 25.88 -11.74 -13.39
C SER A 419 25.81 -10.22 -13.18
N VAL A 420 25.15 -9.77 -12.11
CA VAL A 420 25.11 -8.34 -11.73
C VAL A 420 26.47 -7.87 -11.25
N TRP A 421 27.17 -8.63 -10.40
CA TRP A 421 28.53 -8.27 -9.96
C TRP A 421 29.50 -8.18 -11.14
N LYS A 422 29.40 -9.12 -12.09
CA LYS A 422 30.16 -9.07 -13.34
C LYS A 422 29.86 -7.81 -14.14
N GLU A 423 28.59 -7.44 -14.27
CA GLU A 423 28.20 -6.22 -14.97
C GLU A 423 28.72 -4.95 -14.27
N VAL A 424 28.67 -4.89 -12.93
CA VAL A 424 29.23 -3.80 -12.12
C VAL A 424 30.72 -3.60 -12.43
N ILE A 425 31.48 -4.70 -12.48
CA ILE A 425 32.91 -4.67 -12.81
C ILE A 425 33.13 -4.24 -14.26
N ASP A 426 32.42 -4.86 -15.20
CA ASP A 426 32.64 -4.65 -16.64
C ASP A 426 32.25 -3.22 -17.07
N ARG A 427 31.35 -2.56 -16.33
CA ARG A 427 30.92 -1.17 -16.53
C ARG A 427 31.59 -0.17 -15.59
N GLU A 428 32.45 -0.63 -14.67
CA GLU A 428 33.11 0.19 -13.64
C GLU A 428 32.12 1.06 -12.82
N LEU A 429 31.02 0.45 -12.36
CA LEU A 429 30.00 1.15 -11.56
C LEU A 429 30.46 1.27 -10.11
N GLU A 430 30.63 2.50 -9.61
CA GLU A 430 31.16 2.79 -8.28
C GLU A 430 30.14 2.49 -7.17
N LYS A 431 28.88 2.89 -7.35
CA LYS A 431 27.78 2.66 -6.40
C LYS A 431 26.58 2.06 -7.09
N THR A 432 26.25 0.81 -6.74
CA THR A 432 25.12 0.07 -7.34
C THR A 432 24.14 -0.40 -6.27
N LEU A 433 22.83 -0.29 -6.52
CA LEU A 433 21.79 -0.92 -5.70
C LEU A 433 21.22 -2.15 -6.41
N VAL A 434 21.04 -3.26 -5.70
CA VAL A 434 20.44 -4.50 -6.22
C VAL A 434 19.22 -4.84 -5.37
N ILE A 435 18.08 -5.09 -6.02
CA ILE A 435 16.83 -5.49 -5.38
C ILE A 435 16.18 -6.70 -6.08
N GLU A 436 15.44 -7.51 -5.33
CA GLU A 436 14.65 -8.64 -5.87
C GLU A 436 13.20 -8.23 -6.23
N ASP A 437 12.49 -9.10 -6.96
CA ASP A 437 11.12 -8.85 -7.47
C ASP A 437 9.98 -9.02 -6.45
N ASP A 438 10.29 -9.43 -5.22
CA ASP A 438 9.32 -9.69 -4.16
C ASP A 438 9.62 -8.98 -2.84
N VAL A 439 10.42 -7.91 -2.89
CA VAL A 439 10.64 -7.02 -1.75
C VAL A 439 9.39 -6.21 -1.39
N ARG A 440 9.26 -5.84 -0.12
CA ARG A 440 8.23 -4.91 0.38
C ARG A 440 8.91 -3.66 0.92
N PHE A 441 8.48 -2.48 0.51
CA PHE A 441 9.16 -1.25 0.91
C PHE A 441 8.62 -0.68 2.21
N GLU A 442 9.55 -0.18 3.02
CA GLU A 442 9.23 0.61 4.20
C GLU A 442 8.56 1.92 3.86
N HIS A 443 7.84 2.47 4.84
CA HIS A 443 7.43 3.85 4.76
C HIS A 443 8.65 4.78 4.69
N GLN A 444 8.61 5.71 3.74
CA GLN A 444 9.69 6.65 3.42
C GLN A 444 11.00 5.98 2.96
N PHE A 445 10.92 4.81 2.33
CA PHE A 445 12.10 4.04 1.89
C PHE A 445 13.12 4.88 1.10
N LYS A 446 12.71 5.51 -0.01
CA LYS A 446 13.61 6.33 -0.86
C LYS A 446 14.34 7.40 -0.05
N LYS A 447 13.59 8.18 0.74
CA LYS A 447 14.13 9.24 1.61
C LYS A 447 15.12 8.72 2.65
N LYS A 448 14.78 7.59 3.31
CA LYS A 448 15.64 6.95 4.31
C LYS A 448 16.94 6.44 3.69
N LEU A 449 16.85 5.81 2.51
CA LEU A 449 18.02 5.30 1.80
C LEU A 449 18.94 6.44 1.34
N MET A 450 18.38 7.50 0.73
CA MET A 450 19.16 8.66 0.32
C MET A 450 19.87 9.31 1.50
N LYS A 451 19.15 9.54 2.61
CA LYS A 451 19.75 10.08 3.84
C LYS A 451 20.88 9.19 4.36
N LEU A 452 20.68 7.87 4.38
CA LEU A 452 21.71 6.93 4.81
C LEU A 452 22.97 7.03 3.93
N MET A 453 22.81 7.10 2.61
CA MET A 453 23.96 7.23 1.69
C MET A 453 24.67 8.59 1.89
N ASP A 454 23.92 9.67 2.11
CA ASP A 454 24.49 10.98 2.41
C ASP A 454 25.28 10.98 3.74
N ASP A 455 24.74 10.35 4.78
CA ASP A 455 25.39 10.25 6.09
C ASP A 455 26.69 9.42 6.00
N ILE A 456 26.70 8.35 5.18
CA ILE A 456 27.90 7.54 4.88
C ILE A 456 28.97 8.38 4.17
N ASP A 457 28.58 9.14 3.15
CA ASP A 457 29.49 10.00 2.40
C ASP A 457 30.07 11.11 3.32
N GLN A 458 29.25 11.70 4.20
CA GLN A 458 29.69 12.70 5.19
C GLN A 458 30.64 12.14 6.24
N ALA A 459 30.38 10.91 6.70
CA ALA A 459 31.24 10.22 7.66
C ALA A 459 32.51 9.63 7.01
N GLN A 460 32.63 9.71 5.68
CA GLN A 460 33.76 9.16 4.89
C GLN A 460 34.00 7.69 5.19
N LEU A 461 32.92 6.90 5.24
CA LEU A 461 33.00 5.49 5.59
C LEU A 461 33.22 4.63 4.35
N ASP A 462 34.30 3.85 4.35
CA ASP A 462 34.63 2.92 3.27
C ASP A 462 33.77 1.65 3.37
N TRP A 463 32.88 1.41 2.39
CA TRP A 463 32.03 0.23 2.32
C TRP A 463 32.18 -0.56 1.03
N GLU A 464 31.88 -1.86 1.13
CA GLU A 464 31.88 -2.79 0.01
C GLU A 464 30.48 -3.33 -0.29
N LEU A 465 29.71 -3.62 0.76
CA LEU A 465 28.34 -4.12 0.64
C LEU A 465 27.47 -3.67 1.81
N ILE A 466 26.35 -3.05 1.48
CA ILE A 466 25.37 -2.51 2.43
C ILE A 466 24.08 -3.33 2.28
N TYR A 467 23.72 -4.14 3.27
CA TYR A 467 22.40 -4.78 3.27
C TYR A 467 21.31 -3.73 3.42
N ILE A 468 20.39 -3.71 2.44
CA ILE A 468 19.18 -2.90 2.51
C ILE A 468 18.04 -3.74 3.07
N GLY A 469 17.98 -5.02 2.69
CA GLY A 469 17.00 -5.98 3.17
C GLY A 469 17.60 -7.34 3.45
N ARG A 470 17.47 -7.79 4.71
CA ARG A 470 17.93 -9.10 5.17
C ARG A 470 17.12 -9.61 6.35
N LYS A 471 17.26 -10.90 6.64
CA LYS A 471 16.81 -11.55 7.86
C LYS A 471 17.98 -11.78 8.81
N ARG A 472 17.94 -11.14 9.97
CA ARG A 472 18.89 -11.38 11.05
C ARG A 472 18.63 -12.73 11.71
N MET A 473 19.66 -13.58 11.81
CA MET A 473 19.53 -14.91 12.42
C MET A 473 19.85 -14.91 13.92
N GLN A 474 20.72 -14.00 14.38
CA GLN A 474 21.03 -13.82 15.81
C GLN A 474 20.15 -12.72 16.42
N VAL A 475 18.95 -13.11 16.88
CA VAL A 475 17.96 -12.13 17.36
C VAL A 475 18.17 -11.73 18.83
N LYS A 476 18.91 -12.54 19.60
CA LYS A 476 19.05 -12.36 21.06
C LYS A 476 20.02 -11.25 21.46
N GLU A 477 21.02 -10.98 20.63
CA GLU A 477 22.04 -9.96 20.91
C GLU A 477 21.87 -8.80 19.92
N PRO A 478 22.00 -7.54 20.37
CA PRO A 478 22.03 -6.40 19.47
C PRO A 478 23.32 -6.45 18.65
N GLU A 479 23.21 -6.10 17.37
CA GLU A 479 24.37 -5.91 16.52
C GLU A 479 25.04 -4.56 16.86
N LYS A 480 26.31 -4.40 16.51
CA LYS A 480 27.10 -3.23 16.90
C LYS A 480 26.83 -2.02 16.00
N VAL A 481 26.37 -0.92 16.56
CA VAL A 481 26.15 0.36 15.85
C VAL A 481 27.44 0.92 15.26
N VAL A 482 27.38 1.39 14.01
CA VAL A 482 28.47 2.13 13.37
C VAL A 482 28.44 3.57 13.89
N PRO A 483 29.53 4.09 14.48
CA PRO A 483 29.57 5.45 14.98
C PRO A 483 29.29 6.49 13.90
N ASN A 484 28.61 7.58 14.28
CA ASN A 484 28.34 8.76 13.44
C ASN A 484 27.38 8.57 12.26
N VAL A 485 26.84 7.36 12.03
CA VAL A 485 25.76 7.15 11.05
C VAL A 485 24.58 6.48 11.72
N GLU A 486 23.44 7.17 11.71
CA GLU A 486 22.21 6.66 12.29
C GLU A 486 21.67 5.48 11.48
N ASN A 487 21.06 4.50 12.17
CA ASN A 487 20.47 3.31 11.56
C ASN A 487 21.48 2.45 10.78
N LEU A 488 22.75 2.49 11.20
CA LEU A 488 23.85 1.75 10.61
C LEU A 488 24.54 0.86 11.62
N VAL A 489 24.79 -0.41 11.28
CA VAL A 489 25.38 -1.35 12.24
C VAL A 489 26.20 -2.46 11.54
N GLU A 490 27.20 -3.03 12.21
CA GLU A 490 27.94 -4.17 11.70
C GLU A 490 27.04 -5.43 11.64
N ALA A 491 26.74 -5.92 10.45
CA ALA A 491 25.89 -7.09 10.25
C ALA A 491 26.54 -8.37 10.79
N ASP A 492 25.73 -9.17 11.48
CA ASP A 492 26.09 -10.52 11.90
C ASP A 492 25.57 -11.56 10.88
N TYR A 493 25.49 -12.82 11.28
CA TYR A 493 24.95 -13.89 10.47
C TYR A 493 23.54 -13.58 9.96
N SER A 494 23.41 -13.59 8.64
CA SER A 494 22.28 -13.02 7.91
C SER A 494 21.82 -13.97 6.84
N TYR A 495 20.50 -14.04 6.66
CA TYR A 495 19.85 -14.78 5.59
C TYR A 495 19.03 -13.83 4.72
N TRP A 496 18.65 -14.30 3.53
CA TRP A 496 17.87 -13.56 2.54
C TRP A 496 18.59 -12.34 1.97
N THR A 497 18.84 -12.37 0.67
CA THR A 497 19.49 -11.29 -0.07
C THR A 497 18.45 -10.44 -0.82
N LEU A 498 17.45 -9.95 -0.07
CA LEU A 498 16.30 -9.22 -0.63
C LEU A 498 16.72 -7.95 -1.38
N GLY A 499 17.72 -7.25 -0.84
CA GLY A 499 18.37 -6.14 -1.52
C GLY A 499 19.61 -5.64 -0.79
N TYR A 500 20.57 -5.12 -1.54
CA TYR A 500 21.83 -4.58 -1.02
C TYR A 500 22.41 -3.54 -1.98
N ALA A 501 23.13 -2.56 -1.45
CA ALA A 501 24.05 -1.78 -2.26
C ALA A 501 25.43 -2.42 -2.27
N ILE A 502 26.16 -2.30 -3.38
CA ILE A 502 27.51 -2.85 -3.56
C ILE A 502 28.40 -1.81 -4.25
N SER A 503 29.66 -1.71 -3.82
CA SER A 503 30.67 -0.89 -4.48
C SER A 503 31.39 -1.67 -5.59
N LEU A 504 32.10 -0.95 -6.47
CA LEU A 504 32.95 -1.59 -7.49
C LEU A 504 33.96 -2.56 -6.86
N GLU A 505 34.64 -2.11 -5.82
CA GLU A 505 35.61 -2.90 -5.06
C GLU A 505 34.96 -4.14 -4.42
N GLY A 506 33.76 -4.00 -3.84
CA GLY A 506 32.99 -5.12 -3.32
C GLY A 506 32.67 -6.17 -4.38
N ALA A 507 32.20 -5.73 -5.56
CA ALA A 507 31.88 -6.63 -6.67
C ALA A 507 33.11 -7.40 -7.17
N GLN A 508 34.24 -6.70 -7.35
CA GLN A 508 35.52 -7.32 -7.76
C GLN A 508 35.92 -8.45 -6.83
N LYS A 509 35.74 -8.27 -5.52
CA LYS A 509 36.20 -9.24 -4.54
C LYS A 509 35.24 -10.43 -4.35
N LEU A 510 33.93 -10.22 -4.49
CA LEU A 510 32.96 -11.32 -4.60
C LEU A 510 33.21 -12.20 -5.84
N VAL A 511 33.51 -11.59 -6.98
CA VAL A 511 33.84 -12.34 -8.21
C VAL A 511 35.22 -13.01 -8.10
N GLY A 512 36.20 -12.31 -7.52
CA GLY A 512 37.57 -12.78 -7.33
C GLY A 512 37.69 -14.00 -6.43
N ALA A 513 36.75 -14.21 -5.50
CA ALA A 513 36.67 -15.41 -4.65
C ALA A 513 36.44 -16.73 -5.42
N ASN A 514 36.22 -16.66 -6.74
CA ASN A 514 36.03 -17.80 -7.63
C ASN A 514 34.97 -18.80 -7.13
N PRO A 515 33.71 -18.34 -6.91
CA PRO A 515 32.70 -19.09 -6.18
C PRO A 515 32.23 -20.37 -6.87
N PHE A 516 32.47 -20.54 -8.17
CA PHE A 516 31.95 -21.70 -8.92
C PHE A 516 32.61 -23.03 -8.53
N GLY A 517 33.88 -23.02 -8.10
CA GLY A 517 34.57 -24.24 -7.67
C GLY A 517 34.20 -24.71 -6.26
N LYS A 518 33.50 -23.87 -5.48
CA LYS A 518 33.12 -24.14 -4.08
C LYS A 518 31.74 -23.50 -3.80
N MET A 519 30.76 -23.79 -4.64
CA MET A 519 29.50 -23.04 -4.67
C MET A 519 28.65 -23.27 -3.41
N LEU A 520 28.14 -22.17 -2.87
CA LEU A 520 27.20 -22.08 -1.75
C LEU A 520 25.97 -21.26 -2.17
N PRO A 521 24.84 -21.36 -1.46
CA PRO A 521 23.75 -20.39 -1.63
C PRO A 521 24.27 -18.97 -1.40
N VAL A 522 23.72 -17.97 -2.09
CA VAL A 522 24.23 -16.59 -2.02
C VAL A 522 24.14 -16.00 -0.61
N ASP A 523 23.09 -16.38 0.12
CA ASP A 523 22.85 -15.98 1.51
C ASP A 523 23.80 -16.67 2.52
N GLU A 524 24.53 -17.70 2.11
CA GLU A 524 25.61 -18.31 2.90
C GLU A 524 26.99 -17.81 2.46
N PHE A 525 27.16 -17.62 1.15
CA PHE A 525 28.39 -17.11 0.57
C PHE A 525 28.69 -15.70 1.11
N LEU A 526 27.71 -14.80 1.12
CA LEU A 526 27.92 -13.43 1.59
C LEU A 526 28.40 -13.39 3.06
N PRO A 527 27.74 -14.01 4.05
CA PRO A 527 28.25 -14.11 5.43
C PRO A 527 29.65 -14.69 5.59
N ILE A 528 30.04 -15.63 4.74
CA ILE A 528 31.41 -16.19 4.75
C ILE A 528 32.41 -15.12 4.30
N MET A 529 32.08 -14.33 3.29
CA MET A 529 32.99 -13.29 2.78
C MET A 529 33.31 -12.19 3.81
N TYR A 530 32.48 -12.02 4.85
CA TYR A 530 32.75 -11.09 5.95
C TYR A 530 32.90 -11.78 7.33
N ASN A 531 33.23 -13.08 7.35
CA ASN A 531 33.59 -13.87 8.53
C ASN A 531 32.53 -13.92 9.64
N LYS A 532 31.24 -13.95 9.29
CA LYS A 532 30.11 -14.02 10.24
C LYS A 532 29.25 -15.26 10.08
N HIS A 533 29.84 -16.37 9.65
CA HIS A 533 29.12 -17.64 9.46
C HIS A 533 29.32 -18.60 10.66
N PRO A 534 28.25 -19.19 11.25
CA PRO A 534 28.32 -19.96 12.50
C PRO A 534 29.12 -21.26 12.40
N VAL A 535 29.27 -21.83 11.20
CA VAL A 535 30.07 -23.05 11.01
C VAL A 535 31.58 -22.78 11.19
N LEU A 536 32.04 -21.54 11.02
CA LEU A 536 33.43 -21.15 11.30
C LEU A 536 33.77 -21.21 12.81
N THR A 537 32.76 -21.16 13.68
CA THR A 537 32.97 -21.10 15.14
C THR A 537 32.70 -22.41 15.88
N SER A 538 32.06 -23.43 15.27
CA SER A 538 31.46 -24.51 16.06
C SER A 538 31.39 -25.94 15.47
N SER A 539 32.02 -26.24 14.31
CA SER A 539 31.88 -27.57 13.68
C SER A 539 33.23 -28.26 13.37
N PRO A 540 33.35 -29.61 13.46
CA PRO A 540 34.53 -30.36 12.98
C PRO A 540 34.73 -30.29 11.44
N HIS A 541 33.81 -29.64 10.70
CA HIS A 541 34.00 -29.26 9.29
C HIS A 541 34.71 -27.91 9.12
N CYS A 542 35.26 -27.35 10.21
CA CYS A 542 36.03 -26.11 10.22
C CYS A 542 37.06 -26.07 9.08
N HIS A 543 37.77 -27.17 8.81
CA HIS A 543 38.81 -27.23 7.77
C HIS A 543 38.33 -26.99 6.32
N LEU A 544 37.06 -27.28 6.00
CA LEU A 544 36.47 -27.12 4.67
C LEU A 544 36.00 -25.68 4.39
N PHE A 545 35.61 -24.96 5.44
CA PHE A 545 35.27 -23.53 5.38
C PHE A 545 36.47 -22.64 5.70
N GLN A 546 37.41 -23.11 6.54
CA GLN A 546 38.73 -22.52 6.74
C GLN A 546 39.50 -22.48 5.42
N THR A 547 39.39 -23.47 4.52
CA THR A 547 40.03 -23.35 3.19
C THR A 547 39.38 -22.34 2.24
N LEU A 548 38.26 -21.71 2.60
CA LEU A 548 37.71 -20.52 1.93
C LEU A 548 38.07 -19.23 2.70
N SER A 549 38.13 -19.30 4.03
CA SER A 549 38.52 -18.21 4.94
C SER A 549 40.03 -17.93 4.97
N ASP A 550 40.87 -18.97 4.92
CA ASP A 550 42.34 -18.95 4.97
C ASP A 550 42.93 -18.40 3.66
N ASP A 551 42.24 -18.59 2.53
CA ASP A 551 42.49 -17.87 1.28
C ASP A 551 42.19 -16.36 1.44
N CYS A 552 41.37 -15.99 2.44
CA CYS A 552 40.97 -14.64 2.78
C CYS A 552 41.70 -13.99 4.00
N GLU A 553 42.40 -14.73 4.88
CA GLU A 553 42.72 -14.26 6.26
C GLU A 553 44.17 -13.84 6.59
N ARG A 554 45.12 -13.76 5.65
CA ARG A 554 46.48 -13.27 6.02
C ARG A 554 46.60 -11.75 5.99
N LEU A 555 46.18 -11.09 7.09
CA LEU A 555 46.85 -10.00 7.83
C LEU A 555 45.83 -9.12 8.60
N ALA A 556 45.71 -9.28 9.92
CA ALA A 556 45.16 -8.23 10.81
C ALA A 556 45.73 -8.34 12.23
N THR A 557 46.26 -7.24 12.76
CA THR A 557 46.71 -7.07 14.16
C THR A 557 45.60 -6.40 14.99
N PRO A 558 45.40 -6.75 16.27
CA PRO A 558 44.27 -6.28 17.05
C PRO A 558 44.55 -4.93 17.74
N CYS A 559 43.51 -4.09 17.86
CA CYS A 559 43.52 -2.94 18.76
C CYS A 559 42.25 -2.90 19.62
N THR A 560 42.44 -2.85 20.94
CA THR A 560 41.44 -2.91 22.01
C THR A 560 40.91 -1.52 22.38
N LEU A 561 39.59 -1.36 22.69
CA LEU A 561 39.08 -0.69 23.92
C LEU A 561 37.52 -0.56 24.00
N ALA A 562 36.98 -1.11 25.10
CA ALA A 562 35.94 -0.68 26.05
C ALA A 562 34.59 0.01 25.68
N ARG A 563 33.50 -0.77 25.86
CA ARG A 563 32.21 -0.60 26.60
C ARG A 563 31.54 0.80 26.77
N ARG A 564 30.23 0.89 26.44
CA ARG A 564 29.05 0.91 27.37
C ARG A 564 27.67 1.04 26.67
N HIS A 565 26.73 0.17 27.10
CA HIS A 565 25.25 0.23 27.26
C HIS A 565 24.21 0.45 26.12
N ASP A 566 23.45 -0.66 25.90
CA ASP A 566 22.04 -0.98 25.49
C ASP A 566 20.92 0.09 25.71
N PRO A 567 19.71 0.06 25.06
CA PRO A 567 18.92 -1.12 24.67
C PRO A 567 18.23 -1.20 23.28
N SER A 568 18.32 -2.42 22.70
CA SER A 568 17.35 -3.20 21.91
C SER A 568 16.30 -2.51 21.00
N VAL A 569 16.49 -2.59 19.67
CA VAL A 569 15.73 -3.37 18.64
C VAL A 569 16.46 -3.12 17.31
N ALA A 570 17.09 -4.14 16.70
CA ALA A 570 17.89 -3.96 15.50
C ALA A 570 17.05 -4.10 14.22
N GLU A 571 16.80 -2.92 13.66
CA GLU A 571 16.30 -2.55 12.33
C GLU A 571 17.30 -2.90 11.22
N ALA A 572 16.99 -2.70 9.92
CA ALA A 572 17.93 -3.02 8.85
C ALA A 572 19.30 -2.36 9.08
N VAL A 573 20.33 -3.19 9.03
CA VAL A 573 21.67 -2.92 9.50
C VAL A 573 22.62 -3.10 8.32
N VAL A 574 23.27 -2.02 7.91
CA VAL A 574 24.27 -2.05 6.84
C VAL A 574 25.66 -2.35 7.36
N CYS A 575 26.28 -3.35 6.77
CA CYS A 575 27.62 -3.76 7.11
C CYS A 575 28.67 -2.88 6.42
N LEU A 576 29.21 -1.92 7.15
CA LEU A 576 30.60 -1.51 6.94
C LEU A 576 31.46 -2.49 7.70
N ASN A 577 32.19 -3.34 7.00
CA ASN A 577 33.48 -3.74 7.50
C ASN A 577 34.49 -3.12 6.54
N SER A 578 35.40 -2.31 7.07
CA SER A 578 36.65 -1.99 6.40
C SER A 578 37.46 -3.29 6.31
N SER A 579 37.02 -4.23 5.48
CA SER A 579 37.68 -5.50 5.27
C SER A 579 38.13 -5.52 3.83
N ARG A 580 39.32 -4.94 3.57
CA ARG A 580 40.05 -5.28 2.36
C ARG A 580 40.00 -6.80 2.20
N PHE A 581 39.22 -7.32 1.24
CA PHE A 581 39.43 -8.71 0.89
C PHE A 581 40.89 -8.81 0.42
N PRO A 582 41.64 -9.85 0.82
CA PRO A 582 43.08 -9.83 0.67
C PRO A 582 43.52 -9.83 -0.79
N LEU A 583 44.69 -9.25 -1.02
CA LEU A 583 45.16 -8.83 -2.33
C LEU A 583 45.81 -9.93 -3.20
N HIS A 584 46.05 -11.17 -2.73
CA HIS A 584 46.75 -12.18 -3.54
C HIS A 584 46.42 -13.65 -3.21
N PHE A 585 46.16 -14.44 -4.26
CA PHE A 585 45.98 -15.90 -4.23
C PHE A 585 47.30 -16.66 -4.49
N PRO A 586 47.68 -17.67 -3.68
CA PRO A 586 48.72 -18.65 -4.05
C PRO A 586 48.11 -19.89 -4.76
N PRO A 587 48.91 -20.70 -5.50
CA PRO A 587 48.42 -21.83 -6.28
C PRO A 587 48.06 -23.05 -5.39
N PRO A 588 47.21 -24.00 -5.87
CA PRO A 588 46.62 -25.03 -5.02
C PRO A 588 47.58 -26.19 -4.72
N CYS A 589 47.71 -26.56 -3.45
CA CYS A 589 48.33 -27.81 -3.01
C CYS A 589 47.26 -28.91 -2.84
N THR A 590 47.50 -30.05 -3.47
CA THR A 590 46.71 -31.28 -3.37
C THR A 590 46.96 -32.02 -2.06
N LEU A 591 45.90 -32.48 -1.36
CA LEU A 591 46.04 -33.46 -0.28
C LEU A 591 44.96 -34.55 -0.35
N THR A 592 45.47 -35.79 -0.38
CA THR A 592 44.80 -37.08 -0.30
C THR A 592 44.58 -37.49 1.17
N GLY A 593 43.45 -38.13 1.49
CA GLY A 593 43.32 -38.90 2.73
C GLY A 593 41.88 -39.16 3.18
N ALA A 594 41.43 -40.40 3.04
CA ALA A 594 40.14 -40.89 3.52
C ALA A 594 40.19 -41.27 5.01
N GLY A 595 39.10 -41.02 5.74
CA GLY A 595 38.91 -41.48 7.12
C GLY A 595 37.45 -41.38 7.54
N ASP A 596 36.83 -42.54 7.78
CA ASP A 596 35.41 -42.79 8.04
C ASP A 596 35.14 -42.82 9.56
N TRP A 597 34.22 -42.01 10.12
CA TRP A 597 33.78 -42.12 11.53
C TRP A 597 32.33 -41.70 11.78
N SER A 598 31.65 -42.49 12.62
CA SER A 598 30.20 -42.55 12.87
C SER A 598 29.63 -41.51 13.86
N MET A 599 28.38 -41.07 13.59
CA MET A 599 27.59 -40.07 14.32
C MET A 599 26.98 -40.55 15.66
N GLY A 600 26.94 -39.64 16.65
CA GLY A 600 26.13 -39.72 17.87
C GLY A 600 24.78 -38.99 17.73
N HIS A 601 23.71 -39.65 18.19
CA HIS A 601 22.30 -39.27 18.05
C HIS A 601 21.82 -38.37 19.23
N GLU A 602 21.63 -37.05 19.05
CA GLU A 602 20.75 -36.29 19.98
C GLU A 602 20.25 -34.91 19.50
N TRP A 603 19.77 -34.77 18.24
CA TRP A 603 19.14 -33.50 17.77
C TRP A 603 17.82 -33.69 16.99
N LYS A 604 17.24 -34.89 16.99
CA LYS A 604 16.11 -35.27 16.10
C LYS A 604 14.68 -34.94 16.56
N ARG A 605 14.45 -34.34 17.73
CA ARG A 605 13.06 -34.23 18.27
C ARG A 605 12.33 -32.90 18.14
N GLN A 606 12.96 -31.79 17.72
CA GLN A 606 12.26 -30.48 17.64
C GLN A 606 11.73 -30.08 16.25
N VAL A 607 12.00 -30.85 15.19
CA VAL A 607 11.84 -30.36 13.80
C VAL A 607 10.55 -30.82 13.09
N LEU A 608 9.74 -31.71 13.67
CA LEU A 608 8.56 -32.26 12.97
C LEU A 608 7.35 -31.31 12.83
N LEU A 609 7.38 -30.10 13.42
CA LEU A 609 6.23 -29.18 13.43
C LEU A 609 6.28 -28.06 12.37
N TRP A 610 7.38 -27.88 11.65
CA TRP A 610 7.58 -26.68 10.80
C TRP A 610 7.34 -26.89 9.29
N SER A 611 7.20 -28.13 8.81
CA SER A 611 7.05 -28.43 7.39
C SER A 611 5.66 -28.10 6.79
N LYS A 612 4.71 -27.56 7.56
CA LYS A 612 3.34 -27.25 7.06
C LYS A 612 3.05 -25.77 6.80
N ALA A 613 3.97 -24.85 7.09
CA ALA A 613 3.72 -23.39 6.95
C ALA A 613 4.30 -22.75 5.68
N ALA A 614 4.99 -23.50 4.81
CA ALA A 614 5.65 -22.97 3.61
C ALA A 614 4.72 -22.84 2.38
N GLY A 615 3.49 -22.39 2.60
CA GLY A 615 2.56 -22.00 1.55
C GLY A 615 2.07 -20.57 1.82
N ASN A 616 2.55 -19.62 1.03
CA ASN A 616 2.15 -18.20 1.00
C ASN A 616 2.67 -17.29 2.13
N SER A 617 3.99 -17.10 2.24
CA SER A 617 4.54 -16.05 3.10
C SER A 617 5.41 -15.08 2.29
N CYS A 618 4.85 -13.91 1.94
CA CYS A 618 5.61 -12.73 1.51
C CYS A 618 6.16 -11.99 2.74
N CYS A 619 7.42 -11.56 2.69
CA CYS A 619 8.13 -10.97 3.82
C CYS A 619 8.12 -9.44 3.79
N LYS A 620 7.90 -8.83 4.95
CA LYS A 620 7.75 -7.37 5.15
C LYS A 620 9.05 -6.80 5.70
N PHE A 621 9.46 -5.63 5.24
CA PHE A 621 10.41 -4.80 5.97
C PHE A 621 9.59 -4.08 7.08
N SER A 622 10.03 -4.16 8.34
CA SER A 622 9.44 -3.35 9.43
C SER A 622 10.51 -2.63 10.28
N LEU A 623 10.44 -1.30 10.37
CA LEU A 623 11.10 -0.42 11.35
C LEU A 623 10.05 0.03 12.36
N LEU A 624 10.34 -0.04 13.66
CA LEU A 624 9.29 0.11 14.67
C LEU A 624 8.85 1.57 14.83
N SER A 625 7.53 1.72 14.93
CA SER A 625 6.84 2.85 15.52
C SER A 625 7.34 3.14 16.94
N SER A 626 7.59 4.42 17.22
CA SER A 626 7.80 4.98 18.56
C SER A 626 6.76 4.47 19.58
N PRO A 627 7.14 4.20 20.84
CA PRO A 627 6.18 3.94 21.90
C PRO A 627 5.33 5.20 22.12
N SER A 628 4.02 5.07 21.92
CA SER A 628 3.04 6.09 22.31
C SER A 628 3.06 6.27 23.82
N LEU A 629 3.26 7.51 24.26
CA LEU A 629 2.52 8.06 25.40
C LEU A 629 1.09 8.36 24.95
#